data_AF-A0A950T9N2-F1
#
_entry.id   AF-A0A950T9N2-F1
#
_cell.length_a   1.000
_cell.length_b   1.000
_cell.length_c   1.000
_cell.angle_alpha   90.00
_cell.angle_beta   90.00
_cell.angle_gamma   90.00
#
_symmetry.space_group_name_H-M   'P 1'
#
loop_
_entity.id
_entity.type
_entity.pdbx_description
1 polymer ?
#
loop_
_entity_poly.entity_id
_entity_poly.type
_entity_poly.pdbx_seq_one_letter_code
_entity_poly.pdbx_strand_id
1 'polypeptide(L)'
;MNPPAAKDLPCELGLEGPNPAGLPAEQPAIRKPWGVEVVGGPTSAKALDRYREWLPKYASIIGHREPKLVIVGVVGQMGAVHVRVGTDTRGEADKVCAQLHAAGAYCEVWRD
;
A
#
# COMPACT_ATOMS: atom_id res chain seq x y z
N MET A 1 56.79 -29.64 -17.13
CA MET A 1 55.35 -29.63 -16.79
C MET A 1 55.16 -28.97 -15.44
N ASN A 2 54.88 -27.67 -15.49
CA ASN A 2 54.24 -26.81 -14.50
C ASN A 2 54.25 -25.41 -15.14
N PRO A 3 53.11 -24.70 -15.26
CA PRO A 3 53.12 -23.34 -15.78
C PRO A 3 53.67 -22.34 -14.74
N PRO A 4 54.26 -21.22 -15.20
CA PRO A 4 54.80 -20.16 -14.36
C PRO A 4 53.72 -19.17 -13.88
N ALA A 5 54.06 -18.41 -12.84
CA ALA A 5 53.30 -17.27 -12.35
C ALA A 5 53.22 -16.12 -13.38
N ALA A 6 52.05 -15.49 -13.49
CA ALA A 6 51.86 -14.13 -14.04
C ALA A 6 50.61 -13.54 -13.33
N LYS A 7 50.71 -12.57 -12.44
CA LYS A 7 51.04 -11.15 -12.67
C LYS A 7 49.99 -10.42 -13.53
N ASP A 8 49.27 -9.54 -12.83
CA ASP A 8 48.70 -8.28 -13.31
C ASP A 8 47.61 -8.38 -14.39
N LEU A 9 46.34 -8.24 -13.98
CA LEU A 9 45.26 -7.83 -14.88
C LEU A 9 44.57 -6.56 -14.33
N PRO A 10 44.50 -5.47 -15.12
CA PRO A 10 44.06 -4.15 -14.67
C PRO A 10 42.54 -4.01 -14.51
N CYS A 11 42.17 -2.98 -13.73
CA CYS A 11 40.82 -2.47 -13.51
C CYS A 11 40.24 -1.83 -14.78
N GLU A 12 39.95 -2.61 -15.82
CA GLU A 12 39.30 -2.07 -17.03
C GLU A 12 37.78 -2.26 -16.93
N LEU A 13 37.18 -1.21 -16.39
CA LEU A 13 35.77 -0.83 -16.41
C LEU A 13 35.12 -1.10 -17.78
N GLY A 14 34.13 -1.98 -17.82
CA GLY A 14 33.40 -2.28 -19.06
C GLY A 14 32.32 -3.34 -18.93
N LEU A 15 31.36 -3.14 -18.03
CA LEU A 15 30.05 -3.82 -18.08
C LEU A 15 28.97 -2.76 -17.86
N GLU A 16 28.58 -2.12 -18.95
CA GLU A 16 27.24 -1.56 -19.11
C GLU A 16 26.23 -2.70 -18.88
N GLY A 17 25.81 -2.86 -17.62
CA GLY A 17 24.70 -3.73 -17.28
C GLY A 17 23.44 -3.20 -17.96
N PRO A 18 22.55 -4.06 -18.48
CA PRO A 18 21.31 -3.61 -19.08
C PRO A 18 20.54 -2.79 -18.05
N ASN A 19 20.32 -1.52 -18.39
CA ASN A 19 19.45 -0.61 -17.67
C ASN A 19 18.11 -1.33 -17.41
N PRO A 20 17.65 -1.50 -16.14
CA PRO A 20 16.32 -2.03 -15.87
C PRO A 20 15.25 -0.97 -16.15
N ALA A 21 15.34 -0.29 -17.29
CA ALA A 21 14.30 0.56 -17.85
C ALA A 21 13.28 -0.34 -18.57
N GLY A 22 12.56 -1.14 -17.78
CA GLY A 22 11.53 -2.05 -18.28
C GLY A 22 10.42 -2.37 -17.28
N LEU A 23 10.47 -1.78 -16.08
CA LEU A 23 9.28 -1.73 -15.24
C LEU A 23 8.47 -0.53 -15.72
N PRO A 24 7.18 -0.70 -16.08
CA PRO A 24 6.29 0.45 -16.22
C PRO A 24 6.48 1.29 -14.96
N ALA A 25 6.93 2.53 -15.12
CA ALA A 25 6.93 3.49 -14.04
C ALA A 25 5.51 3.46 -13.49
N GLU A 26 5.37 2.90 -12.28
CA GLU A 26 4.11 2.85 -11.57
C GLU A 26 3.64 4.30 -11.57
N GLN A 27 2.56 4.57 -12.33
CA GLN A 27 2.02 5.92 -12.46
C GLN A 27 1.92 6.45 -11.03
N PRO A 28 2.47 7.64 -10.71
CA PRO A 28 2.44 8.13 -9.34
C PRO A 28 0.98 8.17 -8.94
N ALA A 29 0.56 7.17 -8.16
CA ALA A 29 -0.81 7.04 -7.69
C ALA A 29 -1.07 8.37 -7.00
N ILE A 30 -1.96 9.19 -7.57
CA ILE A 30 -2.26 10.51 -7.02
C ILE A 30 -2.74 10.23 -5.61
N ARG A 31 -1.85 10.43 -4.63
CA ARG A 31 -2.13 10.11 -3.24
C ARG A 31 -3.21 11.08 -2.82
N LYS A 32 -4.40 10.53 -2.60
CA LYS A 32 -5.49 11.26 -1.98
C LYS A 32 -4.99 11.72 -0.60
N PRO A 33 -5.06 13.02 -0.28
CA PRO A 33 -4.46 13.57 0.94
C PRO A 33 -5.23 13.19 2.22
N TRP A 34 -6.45 12.68 2.05
CA TRP A 34 -7.30 12.18 3.11
C TRP A 34 -7.76 10.77 2.78
N GLY A 35 -8.15 10.02 3.81
CA GLY A 35 -8.81 8.74 3.61
C GLY A 35 -9.48 8.24 4.88
N VAL A 36 -10.22 7.16 4.73
CA VAL A 36 -10.81 6.43 5.85
C VAL A 36 -10.20 5.07 5.98
N GLU A 37 -9.83 4.70 7.20
CA GLU A 37 -9.39 3.37 7.54
C GLU A 37 -10.59 2.50 7.89
N VAL A 38 -10.67 1.32 7.28
CA VAL A 38 -11.88 0.49 7.34
C VAL A 38 -11.65 -0.89 7.95
N VAL A 39 -10.46 -1.46 7.76
CA VAL A 39 -10.05 -2.74 8.36
C VAL A 39 -8.54 -2.77 8.60
N GLY A 40 -8.11 -3.59 9.56
CA GLY A 40 -6.70 -3.87 9.84
C GLY A 40 -6.40 -5.37 9.96
N GLY A 41 -5.15 -5.76 9.81
CA GLY A 41 -4.69 -7.14 9.93
C GLY A 41 -3.21 -7.26 10.30
N PRO A 42 -2.81 -8.37 10.95
CA PRO A 42 -1.43 -8.54 11.39
C PRO A 42 -0.44 -8.68 10.23
N THR A 43 -0.92 -9.04 9.04
CA THR A 43 -0.14 -9.15 7.80
C THR A 43 -0.95 -8.55 6.66
N SER A 44 -0.28 -8.19 5.55
CA SER A 44 -0.95 -7.67 4.35
C SER A 44 -2.00 -8.64 3.80
N ALA A 45 -1.70 -9.94 3.81
CA ALA A 45 -2.64 -10.98 3.38
C ALA A 45 -3.91 -10.99 4.25
N LYS A 46 -3.76 -10.95 5.58
CA LYS A 46 -4.91 -10.94 6.49
C LYS A 46 -5.71 -9.64 6.44
N ALA A 47 -5.04 -8.50 6.23
CA ALA A 47 -5.72 -7.23 6.02
C ALA A 47 -6.55 -7.25 4.73
N LEU A 48 -5.99 -7.82 3.65
CA LEU A 48 -6.69 -7.95 2.38
C LEU A 48 -7.85 -8.95 2.44
N ASP A 49 -7.69 -10.07 3.13
CA ASP A 49 -8.78 -11.05 3.32
C ASP A 49 -9.95 -10.41 4.08
N ARG A 50 -9.67 -9.69 5.17
CA ARG A 50 -10.70 -8.91 5.88
C ARG A 50 -11.35 -7.88 5.00
N TYR A 51 -10.57 -7.20 4.15
CA TYR A 51 -11.13 -6.23 3.22
C TYR A 51 -12.05 -6.89 2.18
N ARG A 52 -11.71 -8.08 1.67
CA ARG A 52 -12.56 -8.84 0.74
C ARG A 52 -13.88 -9.25 1.37
N GLU A 53 -13.89 -9.61 2.65
CA GLU A 53 -15.12 -9.93 3.41
C GLU A 53 -15.95 -8.67 3.73
N TRP A 54 -15.27 -7.54 3.94
CA TRP A 54 -15.87 -6.24 4.27
C TRP A 54 -16.48 -5.56 3.03
N LEU A 55 -15.79 -5.61 1.88
CA LEU A 55 -16.15 -4.92 0.65
C LEU A 55 -17.59 -5.15 0.18
N PRO A 56 -18.11 -6.39 0.03
CA PRO A 56 -19.47 -6.59 -0.47
C PRO A 56 -20.55 -6.00 0.46
N LYS A 57 -20.25 -5.79 1.74
CA LYS A 57 -21.21 -5.21 2.71
C LYS A 57 -21.30 -3.69 2.60
N TYR A 58 -20.21 -3.03 2.19
CA TYR A 58 -20.08 -1.56 2.24
C TYR A 58 -19.69 -0.93 0.91
N ALA A 59 -19.61 -1.69 -0.18
CA ALA A 59 -19.27 -1.21 -1.52
C ALA A 59 -20.16 -0.05 -1.98
N SER A 60 -21.45 -0.05 -1.63
CA SER A 60 -22.37 1.04 -1.97
C SER A 60 -22.04 2.37 -1.26
N ILE A 61 -21.33 2.32 -0.11
CA ILE A 61 -20.92 3.52 0.65
C ILE A 61 -19.59 4.06 0.10
N ILE A 62 -18.60 3.19 -0.10
CA ILE A 62 -17.27 3.62 -0.57
C ILE A 62 -17.19 3.83 -2.09
N GLY A 63 -18.14 3.31 -2.86
CA GLY A 63 -18.20 3.48 -4.31
C GLY A 63 -16.98 2.91 -5.02
N HIS A 64 -16.51 3.60 -6.06
CA HIS A 64 -15.35 3.21 -6.88
C HIS A 64 -14.01 3.70 -6.33
N ARG A 65 -13.92 4.01 -5.03
CA ARG A 65 -12.68 4.51 -4.43
C ARG A 65 -11.68 3.37 -4.26
N GLU A 66 -10.44 3.62 -4.67
CA GLU A 66 -9.38 2.61 -4.57
C GLU A 66 -8.90 2.45 -3.12
N PRO A 67 -8.82 1.21 -2.62
CA PRO A 67 -8.19 0.92 -1.34
C PRO A 67 -6.66 0.92 -1.48
N LYS A 68 -5.98 1.39 -0.44
CA LYS A 68 -4.53 1.29 -0.28
C LYS A 68 -4.19 0.56 1.01
N LEU A 69 -3.13 -0.25 0.99
CA LEU A 69 -2.56 -0.84 2.20
C LEU A 69 -1.56 0.14 2.82
N VAL A 70 -1.66 0.33 4.13
CA VAL A 70 -0.77 1.19 4.92
C VAL A 70 -0.16 0.37 6.03
N ILE A 71 1.17 0.36 6.11
CA ILE A 71 1.91 -0.30 7.18
C ILE A 71 2.14 0.76 8.26
N VAL A 72 1.57 0.57 9.44
CA VAL A 72 1.63 1.54 10.54
C VAL A 72 2.26 0.97 11.83
N GLY A 73 2.48 -0.34 11.88
CA GLY A 73 2.90 -1.04 13.12
C GLY A 73 1.71 -1.49 13.96
N VAL A 74 1.94 -2.12 15.12
CA VAL A 74 0.84 -2.61 15.97
C VAL A 74 0.28 -1.46 16.81
N VAL A 75 -0.96 -1.03 16.52
CA VAL A 75 -1.69 0.00 17.30
C VAL A 75 -3.02 -0.57 17.77
N GLY A 76 -3.17 -0.78 19.09
CA GLY A 76 -4.41 -1.28 19.68
C GLY A 76 -4.77 -2.70 19.22
N GLN A 77 -6.05 -2.96 18.95
CA GLN A 77 -6.52 -4.26 18.38
C GLN A 77 -6.34 -4.36 16.86
N MET A 78 -5.94 -3.26 16.21
CA MET A 78 -5.75 -3.22 14.77
C MET A 78 -4.32 -3.72 14.46
N GLY A 79 -4.22 -4.71 13.58
CA GLY A 79 -2.95 -5.35 13.26
C GLY A 79 -2.01 -4.45 12.45
N ALA A 80 -0.77 -4.88 12.18
CA ALA A 80 0.28 -4.03 11.59
C ALA A 80 0.00 -3.39 10.21
N VAL A 81 -0.98 -3.91 9.47
CA VAL A 81 -1.34 -3.46 8.12
C VAL A 81 -2.81 -3.05 8.08
N HIS A 82 -3.06 -1.84 7.62
CA HIS A 82 -4.36 -1.19 7.60
C HIS A 82 -4.80 -0.93 6.17
N VAL A 83 -6.10 -1.01 5.88
CA VAL A 83 -6.67 -0.70 4.57
C VAL A 83 -7.35 0.67 4.65
N ARG A 84 -6.88 1.60 3.82
CA ARG A 84 -7.43 2.95 3.71
C ARG A 84 -8.09 3.18 2.36
N VAL A 85 -9.21 3.85 2.35
CA VAL A 85 -9.92 4.28 1.13
C VAL A 85 -9.70 5.79 0.97
N GLY A 86 -9.09 6.19 -0.15
CA GLY A 86 -8.69 7.57 -0.39
C GLY A 86 -9.86 8.51 -0.73
N THR A 87 -9.76 9.77 -0.28
CA THR A 87 -10.72 10.86 -0.53
C THR A 87 -9.98 12.17 -0.77
N ASP A 88 -10.55 13.09 -1.55
CA ASP A 88 -9.87 14.34 -1.91
C ASP A 88 -9.85 15.33 -0.75
N THR A 89 -10.87 15.30 0.11
CA THR A 89 -11.01 16.24 1.23
C THR A 89 -11.36 15.53 2.53
N ARG A 90 -11.04 16.18 3.67
CA ARG A 90 -11.48 15.73 4.99
C ARG A 90 -13.00 15.58 5.07
N GLY A 91 -13.73 16.55 4.52
CA GLY A 91 -15.20 16.53 4.57
C GLY A 91 -15.82 15.36 3.81
N GLU A 92 -15.17 14.88 2.75
CA GLU A 92 -15.56 13.62 2.09
C GLU A 92 -15.24 12.41 2.94
N ALA A 93 -14.05 12.34 3.55
CA ALA A 93 -13.68 11.29 4.48
C ALA A 93 -14.68 11.20 5.65
N ASP A 94 -15.01 12.33 6.28
CA ASP A 94 -15.97 12.41 7.38
C ASP A 94 -17.36 11.89 6.97
N LYS A 95 -17.84 12.25 5.77
CA LYS A 95 -19.14 11.78 5.24
C LYS A 95 -19.15 10.27 5.05
N VAL A 96 -18.12 9.71 4.40
CA VAL A 96 -17.99 8.27 4.20
C VAL A 96 -17.92 7.57 5.55
N CYS A 97 -17.15 8.11 6.50
CA CYS A 97 -16.99 7.54 7.82
C CYS A 97 -18.29 7.53 8.62
N ALA A 98 -19.07 8.61 8.56
CA ALA A 98 -20.39 8.68 9.18
C ALA A 98 -21.36 7.65 8.59
N GLN A 99 -21.35 7.44 7.27
CA GLN A 99 -22.16 6.40 6.61
C GLN A 99 -21.75 4.99 7.03
N LEU A 100 -20.45 4.74 7.17
CA LEU A 100 -19.92 3.46 7.65
C LEU A 100 -20.32 3.20 9.10
N HIS A 101 -20.20 4.18 9.99
CA HIS A 101 -20.67 4.07 11.37
C HIS A 101 -22.18 3.83 11.45
N ALA A 102 -22.98 4.53 10.64
CA ALA A 102 -24.43 4.31 10.59
C ALA A 102 -24.81 2.90 10.11
N ALA A 103 -23.96 2.29 9.28
CA ALA A 103 -24.10 0.89 8.83
C ALA A 103 -23.50 -0.13 9.82
N GLY A 104 -22.95 0.31 10.96
CA GLY A 104 -22.35 -0.54 11.99
C GLY A 104 -20.91 -0.98 11.69
N ALA A 105 -20.23 -0.36 10.73
CA ALA A 105 -18.84 -0.63 10.43
C ALA A 105 -17.91 0.26 11.27
N TYR A 106 -16.70 -0.24 11.55
CA TYR A 106 -15.61 0.60 12.04
C TYR A 106 -15.15 1.56 10.93
N CYS A 107 -14.83 2.79 11.31
CA CYS A 107 -14.15 3.73 10.44
C CYS A 107 -13.34 4.77 11.23
N GLU A 108 -12.16 5.14 10.73
CA GLU A 108 -11.38 6.25 11.26
C GLU A 108 -10.81 7.14 10.14
N VAL A 109 -10.88 8.46 10.31
CA VAL A 109 -10.42 9.43 9.31
C VAL A 109 -8.93 9.70 9.51
N TRP A 110 -8.16 9.59 8.43
CA TRP A 110 -6.71 9.79 8.41
C TRP A 110 -6.29 10.83 7.39
N ARG A 111 -5.17 11.48 7.68
CA ARG A 111 -4.37 12.25 6.71
C ARG A 111 -3.22 11.37 6.23
N ASP A 112 -3.02 11.33 4.92
CA ASP A 112 -1.95 10.58 4.25
C ASP A 112 -0.73 11.44 3.89
#